data_AF-A0A914D4H6-F1
#
_entry.id   AF-A0A914D4H6-F1
#
_cell.length_a   1.000
_cell.length_b   1.000
_cell.length_c   1.000
_cell.angle_alpha   90.00
_cell.angle_beta   90.00
_cell.angle_gamma   90.00
#
_symmetry.space_group_name_H-M   'P 1'
#
loop_
_entity.id
_entity.type
_entity.pdbx_description
1 polymer ?
#
loop_
_entity_poly.entity_id
_entity_poly.type
_entity_poly.pdbx_seq_one_letter_code
_entity_poly.pdbx_strand_id
1 'polypeptide(L)'
;YIGSMEIPRPSTRLEIVAAMRRVRYEFKARGYKKKPVEITVSVDGVKVVQRHGVNKRKESSWDESKLLVMFHPVYRIFYVSHDSSDLQIFSYIARDGASNTFKCNVFKCSKKSVHFGLQHQCF
;
A
#
# COMPACT_ATOMS: atom_id res chain seq x y z
N TYR A 1 0.15 4.57 -5.10
CA TYR A 1 1.23 3.86 -4.36
C TYR A 1 2.51 4.67 -4.33
N ILE A 2 3.07 4.96 -3.14
CA ILE A 2 4.33 5.70 -2.99
C ILE A 2 5.52 4.75 -3.14
N GLY A 3 5.54 3.68 -2.35
CA GLY A 3 6.67 2.76 -2.31
C GLY A 3 6.65 1.88 -1.07
N SER A 4 7.69 1.06 -0.94
CA SER A 4 7.89 0.16 0.19
C SER A 4 9.34 0.08 0.60
N MET A 5 9.59 -0.22 1.87
CA MET A 5 10.91 -0.56 2.38
C MET A 5 10.83 -1.73 3.34
N GLU A 6 11.89 -2.52 3.37
CA GLU A 6 12.11 -3.50 4.43
C GLU A 6 12.54 -2.79 5.71
N ILE A 7 12.00 -3.26 6.82
CA ILE A 7 12.23 -2.71 8.15
C ILE A 7 12.44 -3.85 9.15
N PRO A 8 13.17 -3.60 10.26
CA PRO A 8 13.16 -4.51 11.40
C PRO A 8 11.75 -4.59 12.00
N ARG A 9 11.51 -5.61 12.82
CA ARG A 9 10.24 -5.79 13.53
C ARG A 9 9.94 -4.54 14.38
N PRO A 10 8.87 -3.78 14.08
CA PRO A 10 8.53 -2.62 14.87
C PRO A 10 8.03 -3.04 16.25
N SER A 11 8.54 -2.38 17.29
CA SER A 11 8.12 -2.63 18.68
C SER A 11 7.31 -1.47 19.27
N THR A 12 7.38 -0.29 18.65
CA THR A 12 6.71 0.92 19.14
C THR A 12 5.94 1.64 18.04
N ARG A 13 4.92 2.41 18.44
CA ARG A 13 4.19 3.30 17.51
C ARG A 13 5.13 4.30 16.83
N LEU A 14 6.16 4.77 17.54
CA LEU A 14 7.14 5.71 17.03
C LEU A 14 7.94 5.12 15.86
N GLU A 15 8.40 3.88 15.98
CA GLU A 15 9.09 3.17 14.89
C GLU A 15 8.22 3.00 13.65
N ILE A 16 6.93 2.71 13.84
CA ILE A 16 5.97 2.57 12.74
C ILE A 16 5.83 3.88 11.97
N VAL A 17 5.65 4.99 12.69
CA VAL A 17 5.54 6.33 12.08
C VAL A 17 6.85 6.72 11.39
N ALA A 18 7.99 6.43 12.01
CA ALA A 18 9.31 6.70 11.45
C ALA A 18 9.54 5.92 10.14
N ALA A 19 9.20 4.62 10.10
CA ALA A 19 9.30 3.78 8.91
C ALA A 19 8.44 4.31 7.76
N MET A 20 7.16 4.60 8.02
CA MET A 20 6.25 5.15 7.01
C MET A 20 6.75 6.48 6.46
N ARG A 21 7.21 7.40 7.33
CA ARG A 21 7.77 8.69 6.93
C ARG A 21 9.06 8.53 6.12
N ARG A 22 9.92 7.59 6.50
CA ARG A 22 11.15 7.26 5.76
C ARG A 22 10.84 6.86 4.32
N VAL A 23 9.92 5.91 4.11
CA VAL A 23 9.47 5.52 2.76
C VAL A 23 8.94 6.74 2.00
N ARG A 24 8.06 7.53 2.63
CA ARG A 24 7.46 8.70 1.98
C ARG A 24 8.49 9.71 1.50
N TYR A 25 9.44 10.07 2.36
CA TYR A 25 10.41 11.12 2.07
C TYR A 25 11.52 10.64 1.16
N GLU A 26 11.97 9.40 1.27
CA GLU A 26 12.99 8.85 0.39
C GLU A 26 12.52 8.78 -1.07
N PHE A 27 11.30 8.29 -1.31
CA PHE A 27 10.71 8.25 -2.66
C PHE A 27 10.44 9.66 -3.20
N LYS A 28 10.06 10.61 -2.34
CA LYS A 28 9.90 12.02 -2.72
C LYS A 28 11.24 12.65 -3.12
N ALA A 29 12.29 12.46 -2.33
CA ALA A 29 13.61 13.02 -2.57
C ALA A 29 14.25 12.48 -3.86
N ARG A 30 14.04 11.19 -4.16
CA ARG A 30 14.50 10.55 -5.40
C ARG A 30 13.64 10.89 -6.62
N GLY A 31 12.56 11.65 -6.46
CA GLY A 31 11.69 12.06 -7.57
C GLY A 31 10.86 10.93 -8.19
N TYR A 32 10.68 9.81 -7.48
CA TYR A 32 9.90 8.69 -8.02
C TYR A 32 8.41 9.06 -8.11
N LYS A 33 7.84 8.83 -9.31
CA LYS A 33 6.40 9.01 -9.54
C LYS A 33 5.62 7.91 -8.82
N LYS A 34 4.52 8.32 -8.17
CA LYS A 34 3.59 7.38 -7.52
C LYS A 34 2.93 6.51 -8.58
N LYS A 35 2.81 5.22 -8.32
CA LYS A 35 2.13 4.27 -9.22
C LYS A 35 0.63 4.26 -8.92
N PRO A 36 -0.27 4.43 -9.91
CA PRO A 36 -1.71 4.32 -9.71
C PRO A 36 -2.07 2.88 -9.37
N VAL A 37 -2.68 2.68 -8.22
CA VAL A 37 -3.12 1.36 -7.76
C VAL A 37 -4.54 1.41 -7.24
N GLU A 38 -5.08 0.23 -6.97
CA GLU A 38 -6.30 0.05 -6.21
C GLU A 38 -6.01 -0.92 -5.08
N ILE A 39 -6.51 -0.59 -3.89
CA ILE A 39 -6.32 -1.41 -2.70
C ILE A 39 -7.68 -1.95 -2.30
N THR A 40 -7.77 -3.27 -2.25
CA THR A 40 -8.92 -3.98 -1.70
C THR A 40 -8.52 -4.60 -0.37
N VAL A 41 -9.29 -4.30 0.67
CA VAL A 41 -9.14 -4.89 2.00
C VAL A 41 -10.35 -5.77 2.24
N SER A 42 -10.14 -7.07 2.43
CA SER A 42 -11.17 -8.06 2.72
C SER A 42 -10.74 -8.96 3.89
N VAL A 43 -11.61 -9.92 4.24
CA VAL A 43 -11.28 -10.99 5.20
C VAL A 43 -10.11 -11.86 4.73
N ASP A 44 -9.87 -11.96 3.43
CA ASP A 44 -8.76 -12.71 2.86
C ASP A 44 -7.43 -11.99 3.06
N GLY A 45 -7.46 -10.65 3.10
CA GLY A 45 -6.29 -9.81 3.34
C GLY A 45 -6.29 -8.53 2.51
N VAL A 46 -5.08 -8.06 2.19
CA VAL A 46 -4.86 -6.83 1.42
C VAL A 46 -4.37 -7.19 0.02
N LYS A 47 -5.19 -6.89 -0.98
CA LYS A 47 -4.87 -7.03 -2.41
C LYS A 47 -4.60 -5.65 -2.99
N VAL A 48 -3.46 -5.50 -3.67
CA VAL A 48 -3.11 -4.28 -4.39
C VAL A 48 -2.94 -4.63 -5.87
N VAL A 49 -3.70 -3.94 -6.71
CA VAL A 49 -3.67 -4.11 -8.17
C VAL A 49 -3.27 -2.82 -8.84
N GLN A 50 -2.52 -2.91 -9.94
CA GLN A 50 -2.16 -1.74 -10.72
C GLN A 50 -3.38 -1.26 -11.53
N ARG A 51 -3.66 0.05 -11.48
CA ARG A 51 -4.67 0.65 -12.36
C ARG A 51 -4.04 1.07 -13.67
N HIS A 52 -4.54 0.54 -14.79
CA HIS A 52 -4.28 1.14 -16.10
C HIS A 52 -5.25 2.29 -16.35
N GLY A 53 -4.77 3.35 -17.01
CA GLY A 53 -5.61 4.46 -17.45
C GLY A 53 -6.70 3.97 -18.42
N VAL A 54 -7.87 4.63 -18.39
CA VAL A 54 -9.13 4.28 -19.08
C VAL A 54 -9.02 4.20 -20.63
N ASN A 55 -7.83 4.36 -21.22
CA ASN A 55 -7.63 4.54 -22.66
C ASN A 55 -7.05 3.30 -23.39
N LYS A 56 -7.62 2.10 -23.18
CA LYS A 56 -7.48 0.99 -24.15
C LYS A 56 -8.81 0.24 -24.31
N ARG A 57 -9.69 0.81 -25.12
CA ARG A 57 -10.73 0.06 -25.83
C ARG A 57 -10.07 -0.87 -26.84
N LYS A 58 -9.68 -2.08 -26.44
CA LYS A 58 -9.62 -3.26 -27.33
C LYS A 58 -9.26 -4.51 -26.52
N GLU A 59 -10.24 -5.38 -26.42
CA GLU A 59 -10.14 -6.82 -26.67
C GLU A 59 -9.32 -7.70 -25.70
N SER A 60 -10.01 -8.76 -25.26
CA SER A 60 -9.48 -9.97 -24.64
C SER A 60 -9.13 -9.91 -23.15
N SER A 61 -10.01 -10.53 -22.33
CA SER A 61 -9.66 -11.26 -21.10
C SER A 61 -8.50 -10.66 -20.28
N TRP A 62 -8.75 -9.56 -19.56
CA TRP A 62 -7.78 -9.03 -18.60
C TRP A 62 -7.69 -9.96 -17.40
N ASP A 63 -6.71 -10.85 -17.43
CA ASP A 63 -6.34 -11.70 -16.30
C ASP A 63 -5.87 -10.82 -15.14
N GLU A 64 -6.69 -10.72 -14.08
CA GLU A 64 -6.38 -9.94 -12.87
C GLU A 64 -5.03 -10.31 -12.25
N SER A 65 -4.57 -11.55 -12.47
CA SER A 65 -3.29 -12.05 -11.99
C SER A 65 -2.11 -11.25 -12.55
N LYS A 66 -2.22 -10.75 -13.79
CA LYS A 66 -1.18 -9.96 -14.46
C LYS A 66 -1.07 -8.53 -13.93
N LEU A 67 -2.11 -8.03 -13.26
CA LEU A 67 -2.17 -6.69 -12.66
C LEU A 67 -1.93 -6.72 -11.15
N LEU A 68 -1.83 -7.91 -10.57
CA LEU A 68 -1.57 -8.08 -9.15
C LEU A 68 -0.16 -7.59 -8.81
N VAL A 69 -0.09 -6.50 -8.03
CA VAL A 69 1.18 -5.95 -7.57
C VAL A 69 1.63 -6.67 -6.30
N MET A 70 0.69 -6.92 -5.39
CA MET A 70 0.96 -7.60 -4.13
C MET A 70 -0.35 -8.12 -3.53
N PHE A 71 -0.26 -9.28 -2.89
CA PHE A 71 -1.31 -9.83 -2.04
C PHE A 71 -0.69 -10.30 -0.73
N HIS A 72 -1.19 -9.77 0.37
CA HIS A 72 -0.79 -10.17 1.71
C HIS A 72 -2.02 -10.70 2.44
N PRO A 73 -2.06 -12.01 2.78
CA PRO A 73 -3.13 -12.59 3.57
C PRO A 73 -3.28 -11.87 4.92
N VAL A 74 -4.50 -11.87 5.47
CA VAL A 74 -4.81 -11.10 6.70
C VAL A 74 -3.87 -11.45 7.87
N TYR A 75 -3.51 -12.72 8.02
CA TYR A 75 -2.62 -13.21 9.08
C TYR A 75 -1.15 -12.73 8.95
N ARG A 76 -0.77 -12.17 7.79
CA ARG A 76 0.56 -11.56 7.58
C ARG A 76 0.58 -10.06 7.82
N ILE A 77 -0.58 -9.43 7.94
CA ILE A 77 -0.67 -8.00 8.22
C ILE A 77 -0.30 -7.78 9.68
N PHE A 78 0.86 -7.16 9.92
CA PHE A 78 1.37 -6.89 11.26
C PHE A 78 0.74 -5.63 11.85
N TYR A 79 0.62 -4.58 11.04
CA TYR A 79 0.08 -3.30 11.51
C TYR A 79 -0.47 -2.48 10.35
N VAL A 80 -1.49 -1.66 10.63
CA VAL A 80 -2.08 -0.71 9.70
C VAL A 80 -2.05 0.69 10.32
N SER A 81 -1.59 1.69 9.58
CA SER A 81 -1.38 3.04 10.12
C SER A 81 -1.69 4.14 9.10
N HIS A 82 -1.82 5.36 9.62
CA HIS A 82 -1.90 6.59 8.83
C HIS A 82 -0.94 7.65 9.41
N ASP A 83 -0.56 8.64 8.61
CA ASP A 83 0.22 9.79 9.10
C ASP A 83 -0.70 10.76 9.84
N SER A 84 -0.46 10.98 11.13
CA SER A 84 -1.24 11.92 11.93
C SER A 84 -1.15 13.36 11.39
N SER A 85 -0.12 13.66 10.61
CA SER A 85 0.08 14.97 9.97
C SER A 85 -0.47 15.05 8.55
N ASP A 86 -0.84 13.91 7.94
CA ASP A 86 -1.39 13.84 6.58
C ASP A 86 -2.25 12.58 6.48
N LEU A 87 -3.53 12.68 6.85
CA LEU A 87 -4.48 11.54 6.85
C LEU A 87 -4.68 10.91 5.47
N GLN A 88 -4.21 11.55 4.39
CA GLN A 88 -4.19 10.93 3.07
C GLN A 88 -3.09 9.88 2.92
N ILE A 89 -2.09 9.88 3.79
CA ILE A 89 -1.03 8.88 3.80
C ILE A 89 -1.50 7.69 4.62
N PHE A 90 -1.65 6.57 3.92
CA PHE A 90 -2.00 5.29 4.49
C PHE A 90 -0.81 4.35 4.35
N SER A 91 -0.60 3.48 5.34
CA SER A 91 0.38 2.41 5.22
C SER A 91 -0.06 1.14 5.92
N TYR A 92 0.49 0.02 5.47
CA TYR A 92 0.42 -1.22 6.21
C TYR A 92 1.80 -1.89 6.22
N ILE A 93 2.06 -2.64 7.28
CA ILE A 93 3.26 -3.45 7.45
C ILE A 93 2.84 -4.91 7.34
N ALA A 94 3.47 -5.63 6.41
CA ALA A 94 3.29 -7.06 6.27
C ALA A 94 4.58 -7.80 6.65
N ARG A 95 4.43 -8.95 7.27
CA ARG A 95 5.55 -9.88 7.51
C ARG A 95 5.75 -10.75 6.28
N ASP A 96 7.00 -10.92 5.86
CA ASP A 96 7.33 -11.88 4.82
C ASP A 96 7.20 -13.33 5.34
N GLY A 97 6.74 -14.25 4.50
CA GLY A 97 6.51 -15.65 4.89
C GLY A 97 7.79 -16.46 4.99
N ALA A 98 8.80 -16.13 4.17
CA ALA A 98 10.05 -16.87 4.09
C ALA A 98 11.13 -16.33 5.04
N SER A 99 11.07 -15.03 5.37
CA SER A 99 12.00 -14.35 6.27
C SER A 99 11.26 -13.65 7.39
N ASN A 100 11.89 -13.48 8.56
CA ASN A 100 11.35 -12.67 9.67
C ASN A 100 11.47 -11.15 9.41
N THR A 101 11.49 -10.74 8.15
CA THR A 101 11.55 -9.35 7.73
C THR A 101 10.15 -8.78 7.57
N PHE A 102 10.04 -7.46 7.78
CA PHE A 102 8.80 -6.74 7.68
C PHE A 102 8.90 -5.73 6.55
N LYS A 103 7.81 -5.52 5.83
CA LYS A 103 7.75 -4.59 4.70
C LYS A 103 6.68 -3.54 4.96
N CYS A 104 7.11 -2.28 5.08
CA CYS A 104 6.21 -1.13 5.19
C CYS A 104 5.82 -0.67 3.78
N ASN A 105 4.53 -0.76 3.45
CA ASN A 105 3.97 -0.33 2.16
C ASN A 105 3.20 0.97 2.36
N VAL A 106 3.57 2.04 1.65
CA VAL A 106 3.00 3.38 1.84
C VAL A 106 2.26 3.87 0.59
N PHE A 107 1.09 4.43 0.80
CA PHE A 107 0.16 4.88 -0.22
C PHE A 107 -0.29 6.31 0.08
N LYS A 108 -0.70 7.02 -0.98
CA LYS A 108 -1.38 8.31 -0.84
C LYS A 108 -2.78 8.17 -1.43
N CYS A 109 -3.79 8.41 -0.61
CA CYS A 109 -5.18 8.40 -1.01
C CYS A 109 -5.57 9.73 -1.67
N SER A 110 -6.53 9.69 -2.58
CA SER A 110 -7.17 10.92 -3.09
C SER A 110 -8.26 11.39 -2.11
N LYS A 111 -8.63 12.68 -2.17
CA LYS A 111 -9.58 13.34 -1.23
C LYS A 111 -10.99 12.71 -1.17
N LYS A 112 -11.34 11.77 -2.06
CA LYS A 112 -12.68 11.15 -2.16
C LYS A 112 -12.85 9.85 -1.35
N SER A 113 -12.31 9.75 -0.14
CA SER A 113 -12.55 8.54 0.70
C SER A 113 -13.18 8.94 2.04
N VAL A 114 -14.51 8.81 2.09
CA VAL A 114 -15.34 9.08 3.28
C VAL A 114 -15.68 7.74 3.94
N HIS A 115 -15.19 7.56 5.16
CA HIS A 115 -15.52 6.54 6.18
C HIS A 115 -15.09 5.07 6.02
N PHE A 116 -14.48 4.56 7.09
CA PHE A 116 -14.15 3.16 7.38
C PHE A 116 -15.24 2.18 6.90
N GLY A 117 -14.93 1.47 5.81
CA GLY A 117 -15.76 0.42 5.22
C GLY A 117 -15.43 0.09 3.75
N LEU A 118 -14.33 0.65 3.21
CA LEU A 118 -14.24 1.04 1.80
C LEU A 118 -13.29 0.18 0.96
N GLN A 119 -13.71 -0.12 -0.27
CA GLN A 119 -12.82 -0.16 -1.43
C GLN A 119 -12.02 1.16 -1.51
N HIS A 120 -10.76 1.14 -1.09
CA HIS A 120 -9.91 2.33 -1.10
C HIS A 120 -9.26 2.50 -2.49
N GLN A 121 -9.78 3.42 -3.29
CA GLN A 121 -9.12 3.87 -4.53
C GLN A 121 -7.87 4.73 -4.20
N CYS A 122 -6.71 4.08 -4.09
CA CYS A 122 -5.43 4.75 -3.83
C CYS A 122 -4.62 4.96 -5.10
N PHE A 123 -4.79 6.12 -5.75
CA PHE A 123 -3.98 6.51 -6.91
C PHE A 123 -2.46 6.65 -6.62
#